data_AF-A0A6S6YLD8-F1
#
_entry.id   AF-A0A6S6YLD8-F1
#
_cell.length_a   1.000
_cell.length_b   1.000
_cell.length_c   1.000
_cell.angle_alpha   90.00
_cell.angle_beta   90.00
_cell.angle_gamma   90.00
#
_symmetry.space_group_name_H-M   'P 1'
#
loop_
_entity.id
_entity.type
_entity.pdbx_description
1 polymer ?
#
loop_
_entity_poly.entity_id
_entity_poly.type
_entity_poly.pdbx_seq_one_letter_code
_entity_poly.pdbx_strand_id
1 'polypeptide(L)'
;MTNTLKIVYRLRAEDGDSAEFVIGLDDQTLALQVVPRPDPPAWVQLAHHQCRDCPLDAQQVALCPMAAALADLLDFARGLVSHSTVAVTVSTPEREISAVTTAQRALSSLMGLIMATCACPEVAWLRPMARFHLPLASSEETIYRAASMYLLAQYFRQRNGAAPDFALEGLRDHYQRIHVINVAMSERLRGAVERDASINAVILLDLFAKAMPDSVSESLAELEYLFRPYLETGGEGGR
;
A
#
# COMPACT_ATOMS: atom_id res chain seq x y z
N MET A 1 -26.48 -4.83 5.66
CA MET A 1 -26.08 -3.52 5.13
C MET A 1 -24.61 -3.38 5.43
N THR A 2 -23.75 -3.60 4.44
CA THR A 2 -22.30 -3.39 4.61
C THR A 2 -22.05 -1.90 4.68
N ASN A 3 -21.44 -1.45 5.77
CA ASN A 3 -21.14 -0.05 5.99
C ASN A 3 -19.78 0.25 5.33
N THR A 4 -19.64 1.44 4.75
CA THR A 4 -18.48 1.77 3.90
C THR A 4 -17.62 2.81 4.59
N LEU A 5 -16.36 2.45 4.86
CA LEU A 5 -15.30 3.39 5.21
C LEU A 5 -14.85 4.11 3.93
N LYS A 6 -14.98 5.44 3.90
CA LYS A 6 -14.60 6.25 2.74
C LYS A 6 -13.29 7.00 3.00
N ILE A 7 -12.36 6.92 2.07
CA ILE A 7 -11.14 7.73 2.01
C ILE A 7 -11.15 8.47 0.67
N VAL A 8 -11.10 9.79 0.70
CA VAL A 8 -11.21 10.62 -0.51
C VAL A 8 -9.89 11.30 -0.80
N TYR A 9 -9.33 11.06 -1.98
CA TYR A 9 -8.15 11.76 -2.50
C TYR A 9 -8.59 12.82 -3.49
N ARG A 10 -8.17 14.06 -3.29
CA ARG A 10 -8.29 15.15 -4.27
C ARG A 10 -6.91 15.56 -4.71
N LEU A 11 -6.66 15.50 -6.00
CA LEU A 11 -5.43 15.95 -6.62
C LEU A 11 -5.75 17.17 -7.47
N ARG A 12 -4.90 18.19 -7.38
CA ARG A 12 -4.98 19.41 -8.21
C ARG A 12 -3.60 19.71 -8.77
N ALA A 13 -3.48 19.71 -10.09
CA ALA A 13 -2.29 20.10 -10.82
C ALA A 13 -2.14 21.63 -10.86
N GLU A 14 -0.94 22.12 -11.21
CA GLU A 14 -0.64 23.55 -11.27
C GLU A 14 -1.42 24.30 -12.37
N ASP A 15 -1.77 23.62 -13.46
CA ASP A 15 -2.59 24.14 -14.55
C ASP A 15 -4.09 24.23 -14.20
N GLY A 16 -4.48 23.78 -13.02
CA GLY A 16 -5.85 23.83 -12.51
C GLY A 16 -6.64 22.53 -12.72
N ASP A 17 -6.10 21.56 -13.45
CA ASP A 17 -6.74 20.25 -13.60
C ASP A 17 -6.86 19.56 -12.24
N SER A 18 -8.00 18.93 -12.00
CA SER A 18 -8.26 18.24 -10.74
C SER A 18 -8.97 16.92 -10.93
N ALA A 19 -8.70 16.00 -10.01
CA ALA A 19 -9.41 14.73 -9.92
C ALA A 19 -9.72 14.38 -8.47
N GLU A 20 -10.86 13.73 -8.29
CA GLU A 20 -11.29 13.16 -7.02
C GLU A 20 -11.38 11.64 -7.15
N PHE A 21 -10.79 10.93 -6.20
CA PHE A 21 -10.86 9.48 -6.07
C PHE A 21 -11.51 9.12 -4.75
N VAL A 22 -12.70 8.53 -4.81
CA VAL A 22 -13.43 8.05 -3.63
C VAL A 22 -13.14 6.56 -3.45
N ILE A 23 -12.30 6.25 -2.47
CA ILE A 23 -11.94 4.87 -2.12
C ILE A 23 -12.91 4.36 -1.06
N GLY A 24 -13.79 3.45 -1.45
CA GLY A 24 -14.72 2.75 -0.57
C GLY A 24 -14.14 1.44 -0.07
N LEU A 25 -14.03 1.28 1.24
CA LEU A 25 -13.64 0.03 1.89
C LEU A 25 -14.82 -0.53 2.68
N ASP A 26 -14.96 -1.84 2.70
CA ASP A 26 -15.83 -2.50 3.66
C ASP A 26 -15.33 -2.21 5.09
N ASP A 27 -16.19 -1.72 5.98
CA ASP A 27 -15.75 -1.20 7.29
C ASP A 27 -15.27 -2.26 8.28
N GLN A 28 -15.52 -3.55 8.01
CA GLN A 28 -15.06 -4.65 8.84
C GLN A 28 -13.85 -5.36 8.24
N THR A 29 -13.94 -5.73 6.96
CA THR A 29 -12.90 -6.51 6.27
C THR A 29 -11.82 -5.64 5.67
N LEU A 30 -12.08 -4.33 5.53
CA LEU A 30 -11.20 -3.33 4.90
C LEU A 30 -10.86 -3.68 3.44
N ALA A 31 -11.63 -4.58 2.82
CA ALA A 31 -11.50 -4.91 1.42
C ALA A 31 -12.03 -3.77 0.55
N LEU A 32 -11.31 -3.47 -0.52
CA LEU A 32 -11.70 -2.47 -1.50
C LEU A 32 -13.02 -2.88 -2.17
N GLN A 33 -14.00 -1.98 -2.13
CA GLN A 33 -15.27 -2.13 -2.83
C GLN A 33 -15.08 -1.64 -4.27
N VAL A 34 -14.61 -2.54 -5.14
CA VAL A 34 -14.40 -2.25 -6.56
C VAL A 34 -15.74 -2.32 -7.30
N VAL A 35 -16.00 -1.33 -8.14
CA VAL A 35 -17.08 -1.39 -9.13
C VAL A 35 -16.50 -2.05 -10.39
N PRO A 36 -17.01 -3.22 -10.83
CA PRO A 36 -16.50 -3.87 -12.03
C PRO A 36 -16.62 -2.96 -13.26
N ARG A 37 -15.52 -2.83 -14.00
CA ARG A 37 -15.51 -2.12 -15.28
C ARG A 37 -16.10 -3.02 -16.38
N PRO A 38 -17.10 -2.56 -17.17
CA PRO A 38 -17.69 -3.36 -18.24
C PRO A 38 -16.70 -3.73 -19.35
N ASP A 39 -15.79 -2.81 -19.70
CA ASP A 39 -14.76 -3.00 -20.72
C ASP A 39 -13.36 -2.76 -20.11
N PRO A 40 -12.79 -3.77 -19.45
CA PRO A 40 -11.50 -3.66 -18.80
C PRO A 40 -10.37 -3.65 -19.85
N PRO A 41 -9.38 -2.74 -19.74
CA PRO A 41 -8.30 -2.65 -20.72
C PRO A 41 -7.45 -3.93 -20.73
N ALA A 42 -6.87 -4.28 -21.87
CA ALA A 42 -6.13 -5.54 -22.06
C ALA A 42 -5.01 -5.76 -21.03
N TRP A 43 -4.38 -4.68 -20.53
CA TRP A 43 -3.30 -4.77 -19.57
C TRP A 43 -3.73 -5.28 -18.19
N VAL A 44 -5.03 -5.29 -17.85
CA VAL A 44 -5.51 -5.82 -16.56
C VAL A 44 -5.75 -7.33 -16.55
N GLN A 45 -5.67 -7.99 -17.71
CA GLN A 45 -5.80 -9.45 -17.83
C GLN A 45 -4.74 -10.15 -16.98
N LEU A 46 -5.09 -11.20 -16.25
CA LEU A 46 -4.18 -11.87 -15.32
C LEU A 46 -2.93 -12.37 -16.04
N ALA A 47 -3.10 -12.99 -17.21
CA ALA A 47 -2.03 -13.52 -18.05
C ALA A 47 -1.04 -12.46 -18.58
N HIS A 48 -1.43 -11.17 -18.62
CA HIS A 48 -0.57 -10.11 -19.13
C HIS A 48 0.44 -9.67 -18.07
N HIS A 49 1.71 -10.09 -18.13
CA HIS A 49 2.69 -9.86 -17.05
C HIS A 49 2.20 -10.39 -15.69
N GLN A 50 1.80 -11.66 -15.64
CA GLN A 50 1.47 -12.34 -14.40
C GLN A 50 2.71 -12.40 -13.48
N CYS A 51 2.52 -12.22 -12.17
CA CYS A 51 3.61 -12.37 -11.21
C CYS A 51 4.14 -13.82 -11.23
N ARG A 52 5.46 -14.01 -11.12
CA ARG A 52 6.10 -15.33 -11.25
C ARG A 52 5.47 -16.42 -10.38
N ASP A 53 5.20 -16.10 -9.11
CA ASP A 53 4.63 -17.10 -8.17
C ASP A 53 3.15 -16.82 -7.86
N CYS A 54 2.42 -16.14 -8.75
CA CYS A 54 1.02 -15.75 -8.53
C CYS A 54 0.14 -16.96 -8.15
N PRO A 55 -0.65 -16.89 -7.06
CA PRO A 55 -1.47 -18.02 -6.61
C PRO A 55 -2.77 -18.16 -7.40
N LEU A 56 -3.07 -17.22 -8.30
CA LEU A 56 -4.28 -17.23 -9.12
C LEU A 56 -3.98 -17.89 -10.47
N ASP A 57 -4.90 -18.74 -10.91
CA ASP A 57 -4.85 -19.39 -12.22
C ASP A 57 -5.56 -18.53 -13.28
N ALA A 58 -4.86 -18.18 -14.35
CA ALA A 58 -5.40 -17.40 -15.48
C ALA A 58 -6.54 -18.11 -16.22
N GLN A 59 -6.68 -19.43 -16.09
CA GLN A 59 -7.82 -20.18 -16.64
C GLN A 59 -9.10 -19.98 -15.81
N GLN A 60 -8.97 -19.64 -14.53
CA GLN A 60 -10.09 -19.48 -13.60
C GLN A 60 -10.40 -18.01 -13.30
N VAL A 61 -9.36 -17.18 -13.27
CA VAL A 61 -9.44 -15.76 -12.97
C VAL A 61 -8.91 -14.97 -14.16
N ALA A 62 -9.83 -14.37 -14.92
CA ALA A 62 -9.47 -13.64 -16.14
C ALA A 62 -8.68 -12.35 -15.85
N LEU A 63 -9.04 -11.60 -14.81
CA LEU A 63 -8.46 -10.29 -14.49
C LEU A 63 -7.56 -10.36 -13.26
N CYS A 64 -6.38 -9.74 -13.32
CA CYS A 64 -5.58 -9.53 -12.13
C CYS A 64 -6.33 -8.57 -11.18
N PRO A 65 -6.64 -8.97 -9.93
CA PRO A 65 -7.43 -8.13 -9.03
C PRO A 65 -6.78 -6.78 -8.72
N MET A 66 -5.45 -6.76 -8.64
CA MET A 66 -4.69 -5.54 -8.38
C MET A 66 -4.67 -4.62 -9.61
N ALA A 67 -4.42 -5.18 -10.80
CA ALA A 67 -4.43 -4.40 -12.04
C ALA A 67 -5.82 -3.81 -12.31
N ALA A 68 -6.87 -4.62 -12.15
CA ALA A 68 -8.26 -4.18 -12.31
C ALA A 68 -8.61 -3.03 -11.35
N ALA A 69 -8.18 -3.12 -10.08
CA ALA A 69 -8.42 -2.06 -9.09
C ALA A 69 -7.70 -0.74 -9.41
N LEU A 70 -6.62 -0.79 -10.19
CA LEU A 70 -5.85 0.39 -10.60
C LEU A 70 -6.36 1.00 -11.92
N ALA A 71 -7.26 0.34 -12.65
CA ALA A 71 -7.63 0.74 -14.01
C ALA A 71 -8.10 2.21 -14.12
N ASP A 72 -8.99 2.64 -13.24
CA ASP A 72 -9.57 3.99 -13.29
C ASP A 72 -8.55 5.07 -12.90
N LEU A 73 -7.68 4.76 -11.93
CA LEU A 73 -6.59 5.67 -11.55
C LEU A 73 -5.59 5.83 -12.71
N LEU A 74 -5.31 4.76 -13.44
CA LEU A 74 -4.37 4.76 -14.54
C LEU A 74 -4.88 5.55 -15.75
N ASP A 75 -6.19 5.53 -16.01
CA ASP A 75 -6.78 6.37 -17.07
C ASP A 75 -6.60 7.86 -16.77
N PHE A 76 -6.72 8.29 -15.50
CA PHE A 76 -6.39 9.65 -15.10
C PHE A 76 -4.88 9.94 -15.15
N ALA A 77 -4.06 9.03 -14.62
CA ALA A 77 -2.62 9.25 -14.49
C ALA A 77 -1.84 9.19 -15.81
N ARG A 78 -2.46 8.71 -16.90
CA ARG A 78 -1.83 8.54 -18.23
C ARG A 78 -1.13 9.82 -18.73
N GLY A 79 -1.70 10.98 -18.45
CA GLY A 79 -1.17 12.28 -18.88
C GLY A 79 -0.22 12.95 -17.89
N LEU A 80 -0.09 12.45 -16.66
CA LEU A 80 0.67 13.12 -15.60
C LEU A 80 2.18 12.87 -15.75
N VAL A 81 2.94 13.95 -15.66
CA VAL A 81 4.42 13.90 -15.62
C VAL A 81 4.88 13.66 -14.18
N SER A 82 5.74 12.67 -13.94
CA SER A 82 6.10 12.22 -12.58
C SER A 82 6.50 13.33 -11.60
N HIS A 83 7.31 14.28 -12.07
CA HIS A 83 7.90 15.34 -11.25
C HIS A 83 7.05 16.61 -11.23
N SER A 84 5.89 16.64 -11.89
CA SER A 84 5.01 17.81 -11.81
C SER A 84 4.52 17.99 -10.39
N THR A 85 4.43 19.26 -9.96
CA THR A 85 3.87 19.60 -8.67
C THR A 85 2.36 19.37 -8.68
N VAL A 86 1.85 18.77 -7.61
CA VAL A 86 0.42 18.59 -7.36
C VAL A 86 0.11 18.96 -5.92
N ALA A 87 -1.01 19.64 -5.71
CA ALA A 87 -1.63 19.73 -4.40
C ALA A 87 -2.48 18.48 -4.19
N VAL A 88 -2.31 17.81 -3.06
CA VAL A 88 -3.09 16.65 -2.67
C VAL A 88 -3.76 16.89 -1.33
N THR A 89 -5.04 16.57 -1.26
CA THR A 89 -5.84 16.57 -0.03
C THR A 89 -6.45 15.19 0.13
N VAL A 90 -6.29 14.61 1.31
CA VAL A 90 -6.83 13.28 1.65
C VAL A 90 -7.73 13.41 2.86
N SER A 91 -9.01 13.14 2.68
CA SER A 91 -10.01 13.16 3.75
C SER A 91 -10.31 11.72 4.20
N THR A 92 -10.14 11.42 5.48
CA THR A 92 -10.63 10.20 6.17
C THR A 92 -11.72 10.59 7.18
N PRO A 93 -12.43 9.65 7.83
CA PRO A 93 -13.39 10.00 8.88
C PRO A 93 -12.78 10.77 10.06
N GLU A 94 -11.51 10.51 10.37
CA GLU A 94 -10.83 11.07 11.54
C GLU A 94 -10.15 12.41 11.25
N ARG A 95 -9.68 12.65 10.02
CA ARG A 95 -8.84 13.82 9.69
C ARG A 95 -8.77 14.09 8.20
N GLU A 96 -8.36 15.31 7.89
CA GLU A 96 -7.90 15.70 6.56
C GLU A 96 -6.40 16.00 6.60
N ILE A 97 -5.67 15.54 5.58
CA ILE A 97 -4.25 15.78 5.39
C ILE A 97 -4.07 16.45 4.03
N SER A 98 -3.34 17.56 3.98
CA SER A 98 -3.03 18.25 2.73
C SER A 98 -1.53 18.49 2.58
N ALA A 99 -1.02 18.37 1.36
CA ALA A 99 0.37 18.64 1.03
C ALA A 99 0.52 19.11 -0.42
N VAL A 100 1.62 19.80 -0.70
CA VAL A 100 2.11 20.05 -2.06
C VAL A 100 3.30 19.13 -2.30
N THR A 101 3.25 18.32 -3.35
CA THR A 101 4.26 17.30 -3.63
C THR A 101 4.35 16.98 -5.12
N THR A 102 5.11 15.95 -5.50
CA THR A 102 5.19 15.48 -6.89
C THR A 102 4.05 14.53 -7.24
N ALA A 103 3.63 14.52 -8.50
CA ALA A 103 2.59 13.62 -9.00
C ALA A 103 2.92 12.15 -8.68
N GLN A 104 4.16 11.71 -8.86
CA GLN A 104 4.59 10.35 -8.53
C GLN A 104 4.40 10.01 -7.04
N ARG A 105 4.63 10.96 -6.11
CA ARG A 105 4.48 10.71 -4.67
C ARG A 105 3.02 10.68 -4.26
N ALA A 106 2.20 11.58 -4.81
CA ALA A 106 0.75 11.56 -4.59
C ALA A 106 0.11 10.28 -5.14
N LEU A 107 0.48 9.88 -6.36
CA LEU A 107 0.03 8.63 -6.98
C LEU A 107 0.52 7.42 -6.21
N SER A 108 1.79 7.39 -5.75
CA SER A 108 2.34 6.30 -4.94
C SER A 108 1.53 6.08 -3.66
N SER A 109 1.17 7.16 -2.97
CA SER A 109 0.30 7.11 -1.78
C SER A 109 -1.10 6.53 -2.06
N LEU A 110 -1.72 6.93 -3.17
CA LEU A 110 -3.04 6.44 -3.57
C LEU A 110 -3.00 4.99 -4.06
N MET A 111 -2.03 4.67 -4.92
CA MET A 111 -1.78 3.31 -5.42
C MET A 111 -1.48 2.35 -4.27
N GLY A 112 -0.68 2.75 -3.29
CA GLY A 112 -0.38 1.93 -2.11
C GLY A 112 -1.65 1.54 -1.35
N LEU A 113 -2.60 2.47 -1.18
CA LEU A 113 -3.89 2.18 -0.55
C LEU A 113 -4.73 1.20 -1.37
N ILE A 114 -4.86 1.46 -2.68
CA ILE A 114 -5.65 0.61 -3.60
C ILE A 114 -5.05 -0.80 -3.66
N MET A 115 -3.74 -0.92 -3.85
CA MET A 115 -3.02 -2.19 -3.93
C MET A 115 -3.14 -2.97 -2.62
N ALA A 116 -2.94 -2.35 -1.47
CA ALA A 116 -3.04 -3.00 -0.15
C ALA A 116 -4.44 -3.49 0.19
N THR A 117 -5.49 -2.90 -0.40
CA THR A 117 -6.88 -3.22 -0.09
C THR A 117 -7.58 -4.03 -1.18
N CYS A 118 -6.96 -4.23 -2.34
CA CYS A 118 -7.53 -5.00 -3.44
C CYS A 118 -7.75 -6.48 -3.09
N ALA A 119 -8.36 -7.22 -4.03
CA ALA A 119 -8.65 -8.64 -3.87
C ALA A 119 -7.47 -9.57 -4.19
N CYS A 120 -6.24 -9.05 -4.38
CA CYS A 120 -5.05 -9.89 -4.50
C CYS A 120 -4.73 -10.54 -3.13
N PRO A 121 -4.64 -11.87 -3.04
CA PRO A 121 -4.47 -12.55 -1.75
C PRO A 121 -3.11 -12.25 -1.08
N GLU A 122 -2.08 -12.00 -1.88
CA GLU A 122 -0.70 -11.78 -1.41
C GLU A 122 -0.52 -10.50 -0.58
N VAL A 123 -1.44 -9.54 -0.73
CA VAL A 123 -1.38 -8.22 -0.07
C VAL A 123 -2.50 -8.02 0.94
N ALA A 124 -3.38 -9.01 1.11
CA ALA A 124 -4.53 -8.89 2.00
C ALA A 124 -4.14 -8.64 3.47
N TRP A 125 -2.94 -9.05 3.88
CA TRP A 125 -2.39 -8.82 5.22
C TRP A 125 -2.11 -7.33 5.51
N LEU A 126 -2.00 -6.48 4.47
CA LEU A 126 -1.82 -5.03 4.61
C LEU A 126 -3.12 -4.27 4.91
N ARG A 127 -4.29 -4.91 4.73
CA ARG A 127 -5.60 -4.26 4.92
C ARG A 127 -5.76 -3.52 6.25
N PRO A 128 -5.26 -4.01 7.41
CA PRO A 128 -5.35 -3.27 8.67
C PRO A 128 -4.67 -1.90 8.61
N MET A 129 -3.63 -1.72 7.78
CA MET A 129 -2.98 -0.40 7.59
C MET A 129 -3.94 0.64 6.98
N ALA A 130 -4.95 0.21 6.21
CA ALA A 130 -5.90 1.10 5.56
C ALA A 130 -6.90 1.72 6.55
N ARG A 131 -7.21 1.04 7.66
CA ARG A 131 -8.10 1.59 8.70
C ARG A 131 -7.57 2.90 9.26
N PHE A 132 -6.26 2.98 9.44
CA PHE A 132 -5.55 4.18 9.89
C PHE A 132 -4.58 4.66 8.82
N HIS A 133 -5.08 4.78 7.58
CA HIS A 133 -4.26 5.19 6.45
C HIS A 133 -3.48 6.46 6.78
N LEU A 134 -2.19 6.44 6.45
CA LEU A 134 -1.30 7.59 6.54
C LEU A 134 -0.83 7.92 5.13
N PRO A 135 -1.48 8.88 4.46
CA PRO A 135 -1.05 9.35 3.15
C PRO A 135 0.35 9.94 3.18
N LEU A 136 1.09 9.78 2.08
CA LEU A 136 2.41 10.39 1.88
C LEU A 136 3.43 10.05 2.99
N ALA A 137 3.28 8.89 3.64
CA ALA A 137 4.15 8.45 4.72
C ALA A 137 5.63 8.48 4.32
N SER A 138 6.49 8.85 5.28
CA SER A 138 7.94 8.69 5.16
C SER A 138 8.33 7.20 5.21
N SER A 139 9.59 6.92 4.88
CA SER A 139 10.16 5.58 5.03
C SER A 139 10.06 5.09 6.47
N GLU A 140 10.48 5.94 7.41
CA GLU A 140 10.48 5.67 8.84
C GLU A 140 9.06 5.39 9.37
N GLU A 141 8.08 6.22 8.97
CA GLU A 141 6.67 6.01 9.33
C GLU A 141 6.13 4.71 8.75
N THR A 142 6.52 4.35 7.53
CA THR A 142 6.09 3.12 6.88
C THR A 142 6.65 1.89 7.60
N ILE A 143 7.95 1.89 7.91
CA ILE A 143 8.63 0.83 8.67
C ILE A 143 7.98 0.66 10.04
N TYR A 144 7.85 1.77 10.80
CA TYR A 144 7.26 1.77 12.13
C TYR A 144 5.85 1.19 12.11
N ARG A 145 5.01 1.64 11.17
CA ARG A 145 3.61 1.17 11.06
C ARG A 145 3.54 -0.30 10.65
N ALA A 146 4.36 -0.74 9.71
CA ALA A 146 4.35 -2.13 9.24
C ALA A 146 4.78 -3.10 10.35
N ALA A 147 5.89 -2.82 11.02
CA ALA A 147 6.39 -3.65 12.11
C ALA A 147 5.43 -3.65 13.30
N SER A 148 4.94 -2.48 13.73
CA SER A 148 4.01 -2.37 14.85
C SER A 148 2.68 -3.08 14.57
N MET A 149 2.14 -2.94 13.35
CA MET A 149 0.94 -3.66 12.93
C MET A 149 1.19 -5.17 12.93
N TYR A 150 2.31 -5.63 12.38
CA TYR A 150 2.62 -7.06 12.31
C TYR A 150 2.75 -7.66 13.71
N LEU A 151 3.50 -7.01 14.62
CA LEU A 151 3.63 -7.46 16.02
C LEU A 151 2.27 -7.49 16.75
N LEU A 152 1.40 -6.51 16.50
CA LEU A 152 0.05 -6.52 17.03
C LEU A 152 -0.79 -7.69 16.48
N ALA A 153 -0.61 -8.04 15.21
CA ALA A 153 -1.22 -9.24 14.63
C ALA A 153 -0.70 -10.51 15.31
N GLN A 154 0.60 -10.60 15.62
CA GLN A 154 1.18 -11.73 16.35
C GLN A 154 0.62 -11.84 17.77
N TYR A 155 0.42 -10.72 18.46
CA TYR A 155 -0.27 -10.70 19.75
C TYR A 155 -1.67 -11.32 19.66
N PHE A 156 -2.46 -10.95 18.64
CA PHE A 156 -3.78 -11.55 18.44
C PHE A 156 -3.71 -13.02 18.05
N ARG A 157 -2.71 -13.44 17.25
CA ARG A 157 -2.48 -14.87 16.94
C ARG A 157 -2.22 -15.68 18.21
N GLN A 158 -1.34 -15.18 19.08
CA GLN A 158 -1.05 -15.82 20.37
C GLN A 158 -2.29 -15.94 21.25
N ARG A 159 -3.09 -14.86 21.34
CA ARG A 159 -4.36 -14.87 22.09
C ARG A 159 -5.38 -15.89 21.55
N ASN A 160 -5.29 -16.24 20.27
CA ASN A 160 -6.13 -17.25 19.62
C ASN A 160 -5.46 -18.64 19.54
N GLY A 161 -4.40 -18.89 20.30
CA GLY A 161 -3.76 -20.20 20.42
C GLY A 161 -2.77 -20.56 19.31
N ALA A 162 -2.44 -19.63 18.41
CA ALA A 162 -1.39 -19.82 17.41
C ALA A 162 -0.01 -19.37 17.92
N ALA A 163 1.06 -19.96 17.39
CA ALA A 163 2.42 -19.51 17.71
C ALA A 163 2.69 -18.12 17.08
N PRO A 164 3.11 -17.11 17.88
CA PRO A 164 3.47 -15.79 17.36
C PRO A 164 4.86 -15.79 16.71
N ASP A 165 5.04 -14.93 15.72
CA ASP A 165 6.34 -14.65 15.08
C ASP A 165 6.87 -13.27 15.53
N PHE A 166 7.51 -13.22 16.70
CA PHE A 166 8.16 -11.99 17.18
C PHE A 166 9.53 -11.73 16.55
N ALA A 167 10.07 -12.70 15.79
CA ALA A 167 11.30 -12.55 15.03
C ALA A 167 11.09 -11.81 13.70
N LEU A 168 9.83 -11.57 13.31
CA LEU A 168 9.42 -10.86 12.10
C LEU A 168 9.81 -11.58 10.81
N GLU A 169 10.03 -12.91 10.86
CA GLU A 169 10.41 -13.71 9.69
C GLU A 169 9.32 -13.66 8.62
N GLY A 170 8.05 -13.84 9.00
CA GLY A 170 6.94 -13.76 8.05
C GLY A 170 6.71 -12.35 7.49
N LEU A 171 7.08 -11.30 8.24
CA LEU A 171 7.04 -9.93 7.73
C LEU A 171 8.06 -9.73 6.61
N ARG A 172 9.27 -10.28 6.76
CA ARG A 172 10.31 -10.26 5.73
C ARG A 172 9.84 -10.98 4.47
N ASP A 173 9.29 -12.17 4.62
CA ASP A 173 8.76 -12.97 3.50
C ASP A 173 7.65 -12.23 2.75
N HIS A 174 6.72 -11.61 3.49
CA HIS A 174 5.66 -10.80 2.90
C HIS A 174 6.21 -9.62 2.08
N TYR A 175 7.25 -8.93 2.55
CA TYR A 175 7.82 -7.80 1.81
C TYR A 175 8.65 -8.24 0.60
N GLN A 176 9.39 -9.35 0.69
CA GLN A 176 10.04 -9.97 -0.49
C GLN A 176 9.01 -10.30 -1.57
N ARG A 177 7.83 -10.76 -1.14
CA ARG A 177 6.72 -11.05 -2.04
C ARG A 177 6.13 -9.78 -2.66
N ILE A 178 5.96 -8.71 -1.88
CA ILE A 178 5.53 -7.40 -2.40
C ILE A 178 6.52 -6.89 -3.45
N HIS A 179 7.83 -7.06 -3.25
CA HIS A 179 8.83 -6.67 -4.24
C HIS A 179 8.60 -7.35 -5.60
N VAL A 180 8.38 -8.67 -5.61
CA VAL A 180 8.04 -9.43 -6.84
C VAL A 180 6.78 -8.88 -7.51
N ILE A 181 5.76 -8.53 -6.73
CA ILE A 181 4.50 -7.98 -7.23
C ILE A 181 4.70 -6.59 -7.83
N ASN A 182 5.43 -5.71 -7.15
CA ASN A 182 5.68 -4.35 -7.61
C ASN A 182 6.54 -4.32 -8.88
N VAL A 183 7.52 -5.22 -9.01
CA VAL A 183 8.28 -5.39 -10.25
C VAL A 183 7.36 -5.84 -11.39
N ALA A 184 6.55 -6.89 -11.18
CA ALA A 184 5.62 -7.37 -12.21
C ALA A 184 4.58 -6.31 -12.60
N MET A 185 4.08 -5.54 -11.63
CA MET A 185 3.17 -4.42 -11.88
C MET A 185 3.86 -3.28 -12.64
N SER A 186 5.12 -2.96 -12.32
CA SER A 186 5.87 -1.95 -13.06
C SER A 186 6.05 -2.35 -14.53
N GLU A 187 6.39 -3.61 -14.81
CA GLU A 187 6.47 -4.13 -16.19
C GLU A 187 5.12 -4.07 -16.90
N ARG A 188 4.05 -4.46 -16.21
CA ARG A 188 2.66 -4.36 -16.71
C ARG A 188 2.31 -2.92 -17.11
N LEU A 189 2.70 -1.94 -16.29
CA LEU A 189 2.38 -0.53 -16.54
C LEU A 189 3.22 0.08 -17.66
N ARG A 190 4.48 -0.34 -17.87
CA ARG A 190 5.32 0.17 -18.97
C ARG A 190 4.67 0.03 -20.35
N GLY A 191 3.88 -1.02 -20.57
CA GLY A 191 3.14 -1.23 -21.82
C GLY A 191 1.79 -0.49 -21.90
N ALA A 192 1.33 0.13 -20.81
CA ALA A 192 -0.04 0.64 -20.66
C ALA A 192 -0.16 2.17 -20.58
N VAL A 193 0.91 2.89 -20.22
CA VAL A 193 0.89 4.34 -20.01
C VAL A 193 1.86 5.09 -20.93
N GLU A 194 1.50 6.32 -21.29
CA GLU A 194 2.34 7.21 -22.10
C GLU A 194 3.38 7.98 -21.26
N ARG A 195 3.03 8.30 -20.01
CA ARG A 195 3.88 9.02 -19.07
C ARG A 195 4.27 8.15 -17.88
N ASP A 196 5.36 8.54 -17.22
CA ASP A 196 6.07 7.71 -16.25
C ASP A 196 5.54 7.79 -14.81
N ALA A 197 4.57 8.66 -14.51
CA ALA A 197 4.13 8.94 -13.14
C ALA A 197 3.60 7.69 -12.40
N SER A 198 2.79 6.87 -13.05
CA SER A 198 2.29 5.62 -12.45
C SER A 198 3.39 4.57 -12.29
N ILE A 199 4.37 4.51 -13.19
CA ILE A 199 5.49 3.57 -13.11
C ILE A 199 6.40 3.98 -11.94
N ASN A 200 6.77 5.25 -11.87
CA ASN A 200 7.58 5.79 -10.78
C ASN A 200 6.85 5.72 -9.44
N ALA A 201 5.52 5.83 -9.42
CA ALA A 201 4.73 5.61 -8.22
C ALA A 201 4.87 4.17 -7.67
N VAL A 202 4.84 3.16 -8.55
CA VAL A 202 5.09 1.76 -8.15
C VAL A 202 6.55 1.53 -7.77
N ILE A 203 7.50 2.15 -8.48
CA ILE A 203 8.93 2.09 -8.11
C ILE A 203 9.15 2.66 -6.70
N LEU A 204 8.51 3.77 -6.34
CA LEU A 204 8.56 4.31 -4.98
C LEU A 204 8.03 3.31 -3.94
N LEU A 205 6.95 2.59 -4.25
CA LEU A 205 6.44 1.51 -3.39
C LEU A 205 7.43 0.33 -3.30
N ASP A 206 8.10 0.02 -4.41
CA ASP A 206 9.09 -1.05 -4.50
C ASP A 206 10.36 -0.79 -3.69
N LEU A 207 10.82 0.47 -3.63
CA LEU A 207 11.97 0.84 -2.81
C LEU A 207 11.75 0.42 -1.34
N PHE A 208 10.53 0.58 -0.82
CA PHE A 208 10.18 0.10 0.52
C PHE A 208 10.17 -1.43 0.59
N ALA A 209 9.51 -2.08 -0.38
CA ALA A 209 9.40 -3.54 -0.39
C ALA A 209 10.74 -4.24 -0.49
N LYS A 210 11.71 -3.61 -1.17
CA LYS A 210 13.09 -4.09 -1.29
C LYS A 210 13.93 -3.79 -0.06
N ALA A 211 13.76 -2.63 0.57
CA ALA A 211 14.53 -2.27 1.77
C ALA A 211 14.13 -3.11 2.98
N MET A 212 12.82 -3.30 3.18
CA MET A 212 12.27 -3.95 4.38
C MET A 212 12.93 -5.30 4.72
N PRO A 213 13.06 -6.29 3.82
CA PRO A 213 13.54 -7.63 4.20
C PRO A 213 14.96 -7.68 4.78
N ASP A 214 15.86 -6.84 4.29
CA ASP A 214 17.23 -6.75 4.80
C ASP A 214 17.31 -5.78 5.99
N SER A 215 16.42 -4.78 6.00
CA SER A 215 16.44 -3.71 6.98
C SER A 215 15.50 -3.93 8.17
N VAL A 216 14.66 -4.98 8.25
CA VAL A 216 13.70 -5.11 9.38
C VAL A 216 14.42 -4.99 10.73
N SER A 217 15.53 -5.71 10.93
CA SER A 217 16.29 -5.63 12.18
C SER A 217 17.06 -4.31 12.32
N GLU A 218 17.71 -3.83 11.26
CA GLU A 218 18.51 -2.60 11.29
C GLU A 218 17.63 -1.33 11.38
N SER A 219 16.61 -1.21 10.54
CA SER A 219 15.60 -0.14 10.59
C SER A 219 14.78 -0.15 11.87
N LEU A 220 14.56 -1.30 12.52
CA LEU A 220 13.94 -1.30 13.86
C LEU A 220 14.92 -0.84 14.94
N ALA A 221 16.21 -1.16 14.81
CA ALA A 221 17.24 -0.62 15.69
C ALA A 221 17.33 0.92 15.53
N GLU A 222 17.17 1.44 14.32
CA GLU A 222 17.08 2.90 14.09
C GLU A 222 15.88 3.54 14.77
N LEU A 223 14.81 2.80 15.08
CA LEU A 223 13.63 3.29 15.80
C LEU A 223 13.75 3.10 17.32
N GLU A 224 14.76 2.38 17.82
CA GLU A 224 14.91 2.04 19.25
C GLU A 224 15.01 3.29 20.13
N TYR A 225 15.57 4.38 19.61
CA TYR A 225 15.66 5.65 20.35
C TYR A 225 14.30 6.19 20.80
N LEU A 226 13.22 5.90 20.06
CA LEU A 226 11.85 6.29 20.41
C LEU A 226 11.33 5.56 21.66
N PHE A 227 11.91 4.42 22.00
CA PHE A 227 11.45 3.53 23.07
C PHE A 227 12.34 3.58 24.32
N ARG A 228 13.34 4.47 24.38
CA ARG A 228 14.23 4.64 25.55
C ARG A 228 13.50 4.68 26.90
N PRO A 229 12.36 5.39 27.08
CA PRO A 229 11.64 5.38 28.36
C PRO A 229 11.19 3.99 28.84
N TYR A 230 10.94 3.05 27.92
CA TYR A 230 10.63 1.65 28.24
C TYR A 230 11.88 0.82 28.58
N LEU A 231 13.05 1.22 28.09
CA LEU A 231 14.31 0.49 28.25
C LEU A 231 15.11 0.96 29.48
N GLU A 232 15.01 2.24 29.83
CA GLU A 232 15.74 2.85 30.94
C GLU A 232 15.11 2.57 32.32
N THR A 233 13.87 2.06 32.38
CA THR A 233 13.15 1.79 33.64
C THR A 233 13.51 0.47 34.34
N GLY A 234 14.58 -0.20 33.92
CA GLY A 234 15.08 -1.45 34.54
C GLY A 234 16.08 -1.27 35.69
N GLY A 235 16.36 -0.04 36.12
CA GLY A 235 17.47 0.27 37.03
C GLY A 235 17.12 1.12 38.24
N GLU A 236 16.02 0.86 38.95
CA GLU A 236 15.83 1.24 40.37
C GLU A 236 14.47 0.73 40.88
N GLY A 237 14.48 -0.22 41.83
CA GLY A 237 13.23 -0.69 42.45
C GLY A 237 13.26 -2.03 43.21
N GLY A 238 14.43 -2.57 43.53
CA GLY A 238 14.56 -3.59 44.57
C GLY A 238 14.71 -2.93 45.94
N ARG A 239 13.60 -2.73 46.66
CA ARG A 239 13.49 -2.76 48.12
C ARG A 239 12.09 -3.16 48.53
#